data_AF-A0A7K2WNW9-F1
#
_entry.id   AF-A0A7K2WNW9-F1
#
_cell.length_a   1.000
_cell.length_b   1.000
_cell.length_c   1.000
_cell.angle_alpha   90.00
_cell.angle_beta   90.00
_cell.angle_gamma   90.00
#
_symmetry.space_group_name_H-M   'P 1'
#
loop_
_entity.id
_entity.type
_entity.pdbx_description
1 polymer ?
#
loop_
_entity_poly.entity_id
_entity_poly.type
_entity_poly.pdbx_seq_one_letter_code
_entity_poly.pdbx_strand_id
1 'polypeptide(L)' 'MHPRVKTALRRAWRERQTVQFGVTPAHAVLVGPVDTATGSFLELLDGTRGLPLLREEARAMGLPDGRADALVERLAA' A
#
# COMPACT_ATOMS: atom_id res chain seq x y z
N MET A 1 -6.80 14.33 -1.89
CA MET A 1 -5.44 13.81 -2.15
C MET A 1 -5.57 12.49 -2.91
N HIS A 2 -4.71 12.24 -3.91
CA HIS A 2 -4.67 10.99 -4.68
C HIS A 2 -3.38 10.23 -4.36
N PRO A 3 -3.41 9.20 -3.50
CA PRO A 3 -2.22 8.45 -3.11
C PRO A 3 -1.57 7.75 -4.31
N ARG A 4 -0.26 7.90 -4.46
CA ARG A 4 0.53 7.21 -5.50
C ARG A 4 1.83 6.68 -4.93
N VAL A 5 2.06 5.38 -5.05
CA VAL A 5 3.39 4.81 -4.87
C VAL A 5 4.24 5.23 -6.06
N LYS A 6 5.40 5.86 -5.80
CA LYS A 6 6.36 6.19 -6.88
C LYS A 6 6.75 4.89 -7.58
N THR A 7 6.41 4.75 -8.87
CA THR A 7 6.74 3.58 -9.70
C THR A 7 8.24 3.29 -9.78
N ALA A 8 9.08 4.32 -9.57
CA ALA A 8 10.53 4.18 -9.48
C ALA A 8 11.02 3.48 -8.19
N LEU A 9 10.17 3.38 -7.15
CA LEU A 9 10.48 2.59 -5.97
C LEU A 9 10.30 1.11 -6.34
N ARG A 10 11.42 0.39 -6.48
CA ARG A 10 11.37 -1.06 -6.68
C ARG A 10 10.57 -1.70 -5.55
N ARG A 11 9.51 -2.42 -5.92
CA ARG A 11 8.80 -3.35 -5.04
C ARG A 11 9.65 -4.60 -4.91
N ALA A 12 10.10 -4.92 -3.71
CA ALA A 12 10.83 -6.15 -3.45
C ALA A 12 10.08 -6.97 -2.39
N TRP A 13 9.73 -8.21 -2.74
CA TRP A 13 9.25 -9.18 -1.76
C TRP A 13 10.46 -9.64 -0.93
N ARG A 14 10.41 -9.39 0.38
CA ARG A 14 11.47 -9.83 1.31
C ARG A 14 11.20 -11.21 1.88
N GLU A 15 9.92 -11.52 2.05
CA GLU A 15 9.41 -12.79 2.55
C GLU A 15 7.98 -12.98 2.00
N ARG A 16 7.36 -14.11 2.34
CA ARG A 16 6.07 -14.53 1.77
C ARG A 16 4.93 -13.52 1.97
N GLN A 17 5.05 -12.64 2.95
CA GLN A 17 4.01 -11.67 3.31
C GLN A 17 4.54 -10.25 3.54
N THR A 18 5.78 -9.91 3.15
CA THR A 18 6.30 -8.54 3.37
C THR A 18 6.86 -7.96 2.10
N VAL A 19 6.32 -6.79 1.76
CA VAL A 19 6.73 -5.96 0.62
C VAL A 19 7.57 -4.80 1.13
N GLN A 20 8.72 -4.59 0.49
CA GLN A 20 9.51 -3.38 0.65
C GLN A 20 9.21 -2.40 -0.47
N PHE A 21 8.92 -1.15 -0.11
CA PHE A 21 8.86 -0.01 -1.01
C PHE A 21 10.11 0.84 -0.82
N GLY A 22 10.91 0.95 -1.88
CA GLY A 22 12.14 1.76 -1.89
C GLY A 22 13.41 0.93 -1.74
N VAL A 23 14.51 1.45 -2.30
CA VAL A 23 15.79 0.73 -2.40
C VAL A 23 16.79 1.14 -1.31
N THR A 24 16.70 2.37 -0.83
CA THR A 24 17.59 2.90 0.22
C THR A 24 17.04 2.52 1.59
N PRO A 25 17.76 1.77 2.44
CA PRO A 25 17.25 1.27 3.73
C PRO A 25 16.67 2.38 4.63
N ALA A 26 17.30 3.55 4.67
CA ALA A 26 16.85 4.69 5.45
C ALA A 26 15.50 5.30 5.00
N HIS A 27 15.04 4.96 3.80
CA HIS A 27 13.79 5.47 3.21
C HIS A 27 12.88 4.34 2.71
N ALA A 28 13.20 3.09 3.08
CA ALA A 28 12.45 1.94 2.64
C ALA A 28 11.31 1.67 3.61
N VAL A 29 10.08 1.64 3.11
CA VAL A 29 8.91 1.28 3.91
C VAL A 29 8.63 -0.20 3.73
N LEU A 30 8.69 -0.96 4.82
CA LEU A 30 8.24 -2.35 4.86
C LEU A 30 6.75 -2.38 5.18
N VAL A 31 5.98 -3.14 4.40
CA VAL A 31 4.55 -3.41 4.62
C VAL A 31 4.39 -4.92 4.76
N GLY A 32 3.91 -5.36 5.93
CA GLY A 32 3.67 -6.77 6.25
C GLY A 32 2.85 -6.93 7.54
N PRO A 33 2.12 -8.04 7.70
CA PRO A 33 1.84 -9.07 6.70
C PRO A 33 0.90 -8.52 5.59
N VAL A 34 1.19 -8.91 4.35
CA VAL A 34 0.45 -8.61 3.12
C VAL A 34 -0.19 -9.92 2.69
N ASP A 35 -1.47 -10.04 2.97
CA ASP A 35 -2.35 -11.03 2.35
C ASP A 35 -2.73 -10.59 0.93
N THR A 36 -3.46 -11.44 0.21
CA THR A 36 -3.88 -11.16 -1.17
C THR A 36 -4.66 -9.84 -1.26
N ALA A 37 -5.56 -9.58 -0.30
CA ALA A 37 -6.37 -8.37 -0.29
C ALA A 37 -5.51 -7.10 -0.12
N THR A 38 -4.57 -7.10 0.84
CA THR A 38 -3.61 -6.02 1.03
C THR A 38 -2.72 -5.84 -0.22
N GLY A 39 -2.31 -6.95 -0.85
CA GLY A 39 -1.52 -6.93 -2.07
C GLY A 39 -2.23 -6.25 -3.23
N SER A 40 -3.49 -6.59 -3.46
CA SER A 40 -4.35 -5.96 -4.48
C SER A 40 -4.65 -4.50 -4.17
N PHE A 41 -4.88 -4.14 -2.91
CA PHE A 41 -5.07 -2.75 -2.50
C PHE A 41 -3.85 -1.88 -2.82
N LEU A 42 -2.63 -2.38 -2.57
CA LEU A 42 -1.39 -1.65 -2.87
C LEU A 42 -1.24 -1.31 -4.36
N GLU A 43 -1.83 -2.11 -5.25
CA GLU A 43 -1.82 -1.86 -6.71
C GLU A 43 -2.77 -0.72 -7.11
N LEU A 44 -3.78 -0.42 -6.29
CA LEU A 44 -4.69 0.72 -6.50
C LEU A 44 -4.07 2.07 -6.16
N LEU A 45 -2.91 2.08 -5.49
CA LEU A 45 -2.16 3.29 -5.13
C LEU A 45 -1.36 3.83 -6.34
N ASP A 46 -2.04 4.02 -7.47
CA ASP A 46 -1.49 4.47 -8.75
C ASP A 46 -1.67 5.99 -8.98
N GLY A 47 -2.37 6.68 -8.10
CA GLY A 47 -2.68 8.11 -8.19
C GLY A 47 -3.94 8.44 -8.99
N THR A 48 -4.68 7.45 -9.49
CA THR A 48 -5.95 7.65 -10.19
C THR A 48 -7.15 7.74 -9.25
N ARG A 49 -7.01 7.21 -8.02
CA ARG A 49 -8.09 7.13 -7.03
C ARG A 49 -7.84 8.04 -5.83
N GLY A 50 -8.89 8.73 -5.40
CA GLY A 50 -8.88 9.51 -4.17
C GLY A 50 -9.07 8.62 -2.94
N LEU A 51 -8.76 9.17 -1.75
CA LEU A 51 -8.90 8.46 -0.47
C LEU A 51 -10.30 7.85 -0.21
N PRO A 52 -11.43 8.53 -0.52
CA PRO A 52 -12.76 7.95 -0.33
C PRO A 52 -12.99 6.68 -1.14
N LEU A 53 -12.60 6.71 -2.43
CA LEU A 53 -12.75 5.56 -3.33
C LEU A 53 -11.84 4.39 -2.91
N LEU A 54 -10.61 4.69 -2.47
CA LEU A 54 -9.71 3.66 -1.95
C LEU A 54 -10.28 2.95 -0.70
N ARG A 55 -11.02 3.65 0.16
CA ARG A 55 -11.67 3.04 1.32
C ARG A 55 -12.81 2.10 0.91
N GLU A 56 -13.59 2.49 -0.11
CA GLU A 56 -14.66 1.65 -0.65
C GLU A 56 -14.10 0.37 -1.28
N GLU A 57 -13.05 0.50 -2.10
CA GLU A 57 -12.35 -0.64 -2.71
C GLU A 57 -11.73 -1.55 -1.65
N ALA A 58 -11.09 -0.97 -0.63
CA ALA A 58 -10.54 -1.75 0.48
C ALA A 58 -11.61 -2.56 1.21
N ARG A 59 -12.78 -1.96 1.47
CA ARG A 59 -13.93 -2.67 2.05
C ARG A 59 -14.45 -3.77 1.13
N ALA A 60 -14.55 -3.50 -0.17
CA ALA A 60 -14.97 -4.49 -1.16
C ALA A 60 -14.01 -5.69 -1.24
N MET A 61 -12.71 -5.46 -1.03
CA MET A 61 -11.68 -6.50 -0.94
C MET A 61 -11.63 -7.21 0.42
N GLY A 62 -12.43 -6.79 1.40
CA GLY A 62 -12.48 -7.38 2.74
C GLY A 62 -11.34 -6.93 3.67
N LEU A 63 -10.69 -5.79 3.39
CA LEU A 63 -9.73 -5.23 4.32
C LEU A 63 -10.45 -4.76 5.59
N PRO A 64 -9.82 -4.91 6.77
CA PRO A 64 -10.34 -4.32 7.99
C PRO A 64 -10.54 -2.82 7.87
N ASP A 65 -11.58 -2.28 8.49
CA ASP A 65 -11.81 -0.84 8.55
C ASP A 65 -10.58 -0.11 9.12
N GLY A 66 -10.23 1.02 8.51
CA GLY A 66 -9.04 1.82 8.89
C GLY A 66 -7.70 1.25 8.39
N ARG A 67 -7.65 0.00 7.88
CA ARG A 67 -6.42 -0.58 7.32
C ARG A 67 -5.91 0.20 6.10
N ALA A 68 -6.83 0.65 5.25
CA ALA A 68 -6.52 1.46 4.07
C ALA A 68 -5.84 2.78 4.45
N ASP A 69 -6.42 3.51 5.42
CA ASP A 69 -5.88 4.79 5.89
C ASP A 69 -4.51 4.60 6.54
N ALA A 70 -4.36 3.60 7.41
CA ALA A 70 -3.09 3.29 8.07
C ALA A 70 -1.98 2.91 7.06
N LEU A 71 -2.33 2.25 5.95
CA LEU A 71 -1.38 1.94 4.88
C LEU A 71 -0.96 3.20 4.12
N VAL A 72 -1.92 4.06 3.77
CA VAL A 72 -1.64 5.32 3.08
C VAL A 72 -0.78 6.23 3.94
N GLU A 73 -1.09 6.39 5.23
CA GLU A 73 -0.30 7.17 6.18
C GLU A 73 1.12 6.63 6.32
N ARG A 74 1.28 5.31 6.48
CA ARG A 74 2.59 4.66 6.58
C ARG A 74 3.46 4.81 5.33
N LEU A 75 2.84 4.89 4.15
CA LEU A 75 3.54 5.11 2.88
C LEU A 75 3.78 6.59 2.56
N ALA A 76 3.09 7.50 3.25
CA ALA A 76 3.23 8.94 3.10
C ALA A 76 4.25 9.57 4.07
N ALA A 77 4.59 8.87 5.16
CA ALA A 77 5.65 9.22 6.10
C ALA A 77 7.05 9.07 5.46
#